data_AF-A0A9D8RWE0-F1
#
_entry.id   AF-A0A9D8RWE0-F1
#
_cell.length_a   1.000
_cell.length_b   1.000
_cell.length_c   1.000
_cell.angle_alpha   90.00
_cell.angle_beta   90.00
_cell.angle_gamma   90.00
#
_symmetry.space_group_name_H-M   'P 1'
#
loop_
_entity.id
_entity.type
_entity.pdbx_description
1 polymer ?
#
loop_
_entity_poly.entity_id
_entity_poly.type
_entity_poly.pdbx_seq_one_letter_code
_entity_poly.pdbx_strand_id
1 'polypeptide(L)'
;MFILKKILNSSTTFADSVRVPTTPGTAYKLGSLLVLKDGAVTNCAVTDMPDFVAGETLDADQKDNIICYPILPNMLFEAPAPSGVLNVDVGAKLVLALSSGFAVKLANNTDGGVATVFDLQNAKKSGDGILVRFIK
;
A
#
# COMPACT_ATOMS: atom_id res chain seq x y z
N MET A 1 -1.99 -0.73 -7.95
CA MET A 1 -1.16 0.43 -7.56
C MET A 1 -1.84 1.13 -6.42
N PHE A 2 -1.09 1.57 -5.41
CA PHE A 2 -1.64 2.37 -4.32
C PHE A 2 -1.46 3.87 -4.62
N ILE A 3 -2.53 4.64 -4.51
CA ILE A 3 -2.52 6.08 -4.83
C ILE A 3 -3.15 6.84 -3.69
N LEU A 4 -2.44 7.80 -3.10
CA LEU A 4 -3.04 8.68 -2.09
C LEU A 4 -4.17 9.50 -2.72
N LYS A 5 -5.37 9.43 -2.14
CA LYS A 5 -6.53 10.20 -2.58
C LYS A 5 -6.92 11.30 -1.63
N LYS A 6 -6.77 11.04 -0.32
CA LYS A 6 -7.22 11.97 0.71
C LYS A 6 -6.43 11.79 1.99
N ILE A 7 -6.11 12.89 2.63
CA ILE A 7 -5.67 12.91 4.02
C ILE A 7 -6.87 13.39 4.83
N LEU A 8 -7.41 12.56 5.72
CA LEU A 8 -8.56 12.97 6.53
C LEU A 8 -8.13 14.11 7.45
N ASN A 9 -9.01 15.10 7.61
CA ASN A 9 -8.78 16.30 8.42
C ASN A 9 -7.64 17.22 7.94
N SER A 10 -7.18 17.06 6.70
CA SER A 10 -6.29 18.03 6.03
C SER A 10 -7.02 18.74 4.90
N SER A 11 -6.61 19.98 4.61
CA SER A 11 -7.00 20.70 3.39
C SER A 11 -6.15 20.30 2.18
N THR A 12 -5.08 19.52 2.38
CA THR A 12 -4.17 19.04 1.33
C THR A 12 -4.37 17.54 1.06
N THR A 13 -4.10 17.14 -0.17
CA THR A 13 -4.18 15.74 -0.63
C THR A 13 -2.82 15.19 -1.08
N PHE A 14 -1.74 15.95 -0.87
CA PHE A 14 -0.38 15.57 -1.25
C PHE A 14 0.40 15.23 0.01
N ALA A 15 1.13 14.11 -0.02
CA ALA A 15 2.12 13.78 0.99
C ALA A 15 3.48 14.33 0.56
N ASP A 16 4.26 14.82 1.53
CA ASP A 16 5.66 15.17 1.27
C ASP A 16 6.44 13.93 0.87
N SER A 17 7.28 14.05 -0.15
CA SER A 17 8.14 12.97 -0.59
C SER A 17 9.45 12.96 0.19
N VAL A 18 9.98 11.77 0.42
CA VAL A 18 11.27 11.54 1.07
C VAL A 18 12.12 10.62 0.21
N ARG A 19 13.43 10.85 0.18
CA ARG A 19 14.39 9.92 -0.43
C ARG A 19 14.90 8.96 0.64
N VAL A 20 14.74 7.66 0.43
CA VAL A 20 15.10 6.63 1.39
C VAL A 20 16.02 5.59 0.78
N PRO A 21 17.01 5.06 1.54
CA PRO A 21 17.92 4.02 1.04
C PRO A 21 17.17 2.76 0.61
N THR A 22 17.60 2.11 -0.47
CA THR A 22 17.00 0.87 -0.96
C THR A 22 17.81 -0.37 -0.58
N THR A 23 17.11 -1.49 -0.41
CA THR A 23 17.76 -2.80 -0.28
C THR A 23 18.41 -3.18 -1.62
N PRO A 24 19.72 -3.50 -1.65
CA PRO A 24 20.41 -3.87 -2.89
C PRO A 24 19.80 -5.10 -3.57
N GLY A 25 19.76 -5.11 -4.91
CA GLY A 25 19.26 -6.26 -5.68
C GLY A 25 17.73 -6.39 -5.70
N THR A 26 17.00 -5.39 -5.20
CA THR A 26 15.54 -5.38 -5.19
C THR A 26 15.02 -4.39 -6.22
N ALA A 27 14.13 -4.85 -7.10
CA ALA A 27 13.39 -3.95 -7.99
C ALA A 27 12.17 -3.37 -7.28
N TYR A 28 11.92 -2.09 -7.54
CA TYR A 28 10.79 -1.33 -7.02
C TYR A 28 9.99 -0.78 -8.19
N LYS A 29 8.68 -0.68 -8.01
CA LYS A 29 7.77 -0.19 -9.04
C LYS A 29 6.93 0.92 -8.46
N LEU A 30 6.63 1.93 -9.27
CA LEU A 30 5.78 3.05 -8.88
C LEU A 30 4.50 2.57 -8.19
N GLY A 31 4.24 3.08 -6.99
CA GLY A 31 3.06 2.82 -6.18
C GLY A 31 3.02 1.43 -5.52
N SER A 32 4.17 0.74 -5.41
CA SER A 32 4.31 -0.45 -4.55
C SER A 32 4.39 -0.05 -3.08
N LEU A 33 3.99 -0.97 -2.19
CA LEU A 33 4.13 -0.78 -0.75
C LEU A 33 5.50 -1.24 -0.27
N LEU A 34 6.13 -0.39 0.52
CA LEU A 34 7.48 -0.60 1.05
C LEU A 34 7.49 -0.53 2.57
N VAL A 35 8.36 -1.33 3.17
CA VAL A 35 8.62 -1.38 4.61
C VAL A 35 10.07 -1.01 4.87
N LEU A 36 10.34 -0.24 5.92
CA LEU A 36 11.70 0.07 6.34
C LEU A 36 12.24 -1.05 7.21
N LYS A 37 13.31 -1.71 6.75
CA LYS A 37 14.00 -2.77 7.51
C LYS A 37 15.51 -2.50 7.46
N ASP A 38 16.16 -2.53 8.62
CA ASP A 38 17.61 -2.38 8.74
C ASP A 38 18.19 -1.13 8.05
N GLY A 39 17.42 -0.03 8.06
CA GLY A 39 17.82 1.27 7.50
C GLY A 39 17.61 1.42 5.99
N ALA A 40 17.02 0.43 5.32
CA ALA A 40 16.67 0.49 3.91
C ALA A 40 15.24 0.02 3.65
N VAL A 41 14.60 0.53 2.59
CA VAL A 41 13.29 0.04 2.19
C VAL A 41 13.40 -1.28 1.43
N THR A 42 12.41 -2.13 1.62
CA THR A 42 12.19 -3.35 0.83
C THR A 42 10.69 -3.50 0.52
N ASN A 43 10.34 -4.37 -0.44
CA ASN A 43 8.93 -4.66 -0.73
C ASN A 43 8.27 -5.33 0.47
N CYS A 44 7.04 -4.93 0.79
CA CYS A 44 6.30 -5.51 1.91
C CYS A 44 5.95 -6.99 1.67
N ALA A 45 6.16 -7.84 2.68
CA ALA A 45 5.54 -9.16 2.78
C ALA A 45 4.05 -9.05 3.16
N VAL A 46 3.30 -10.17 3.14
CA VAL A 46 1.83 -10.22 3.39
C VAL A 46 1.39 -9.46 4.62
N THR A 47 2.15 -9.66 5.69
CA THR A 47 1.85 -9.21 7.04
C THR A 47 2.67 -8.00 7.44
N ASP A 48 3.58 -7.53 6.56
CA ASP A 48 4.35 -6.33 6.85
C ASP A 48 3.40 -5.12 6.85
N MET A 49 3.53 -4.30 7.88
CA MET A 49 2.83 -3.03 7.95
C MET A 49 3.58 -2.03 7.08
N PRO A 50 3.00 -1.52 5.99
CA PRO A 50 3.75 -0.71 5.03
C PRO A 50 4.06 0.66 5.61
N ASP A 51 5.28 1.15 5.41
CA ASP A 51 5.74 2.47 5.87
C ASP A 51 5.68 3.51 4.77
N PHE A 52 5.84 3.08 3.52
CA PHE A 52 5.92 3.96 2.37
C PHE A 52 5.19 3.41 1.16
N VAL A 53 4.81 4.31 0.26
CA VAL A 53 4.45 4.01 -1.12
C VAL A 53 5.61 4.46 -2.02
N ALA A 54 6.08 3.60 -2.91
CA ALA A 54 7.11 3.95 -3.89
C ALA A 54 6.63 5.08 -4.81
N GLY A 55 7.41 6.15 -4.92
CA GLY A 55 7.11 7.30 -5.75
C GLY A 55 7.71 7.26 -7.15
N GLU A 56 8.55 6.25 -7.43
CA GLU A 56 9.16 6.00 -8.73
C GLU A 56 9.43 4.49 -8.93
N THR A 57 9.86 4.11 -10.12
CA THR A 57 10.32 2.75 -10.45
C THR A 57 11.85 2.74 -10.41
N LEU A 58 12.43 1.70 -9.83
CA LEU A 58 13.87 1.51 -9.72
C LEU A 58 14.20 0.04 -10.01
N ASP A 59 15.10 -0.23 -10.95
CA ASP A 59 15.50 -1.58 -11.30
C ASP A 59 16.49 -2.17 -10.28
N ALA A 60 16.55 -3.50 -10.17
CA ALA A 60 17.28 -4.20 -9.11
C ALA A 60 18.80 -3.96 -9.09
N ASP A 61 19.37 -3.61 -10.23
CA ASP A 61 20.78 -3.31 -10.42
C ASP A 61 21.16 -1.87 -10.02
N GLN A 62 20.17 -1.01 -9.79
CA GLN A 62 20.37 0.37 -9.39
C GLN A 62 20.47 0.48 -7.87
N LYS A 63 21.66 0.85 -7.37
CA LYS A 63 21.88 1.16 -5.95
C LYS A 63 21.72 2.65 -5.73
N ASP A 64 20.51 3.08 -5.37
CA ASP A 64 20.23 4.48 -5.07
C ASP A 64 19.18 4.62 -3.96
N ASN A 65 19.00 5.84 -3.47
CA ASN A 65 17.83 6.22 -2.70
C ASN A 65 16.63 6.36 -3.63
N ILE A 66 15.50 5.77 -3.25
CA ILE A 66 14.24 5.88 -3.98
C ILE A 66 13.37 6.98 -3.37
N ILE A 67 12.65 7.71 -4.21
CA ILE A 67 11.59 8.63 -3.79
C ILE A 67 10.41 7.80 -3.26
N CYS A 68 9.96 8.14 -2.06
CA CYS A 68 8.87 7.50 -1.35
C CYS A 68 7.89 8.51 -0.77
N TYR A 69 6.64 8.10 -0.62
CA TYR A 69 5.61 8.84 0.11
C TYR A 69 5.31 8.11 1.43
N PRO A 70 5.51 8.74 2.60
CA PRO A 70 5.21 8.13 3.88
C PRO A 70 3.73 7.80 4.02
N ILE A 71 3.43 6.64 4.58
CA ILE A 71 2.08 6.23 4.96
C ILE A 71 1.86 6.65 6.41
N LEU A 72 1.06 7.70 6.58
CA LEU A 72 0.68 8.23 7.89
C LEU A 72 -0.74 7.76 8.28
N PRO A 73 -1.07 7.77 9.59
CA PRO A 73 -2.44 7.59 10.03
C PRO A 73 -3.39 8.54 9.30
N ASN A 74 -4.63 8.10 9.11
CA ASN A 74 -5.70 8.90 8.49
C ASN A 74 -5.54 9.22 6.99
N MET A 75 -4.59 8.62 6.30
CA MET A 75 -4.50 8.67 4.85
C MET A 75 -5.39 7.59 4.20
N LEU A 76 -6.10 7.97 3.14
CA LEU A 76 -6.89 7.09 2.30
C LEU A 76 -6.21 6.89 0.96
N PHE A 77 -6.00 5.63 0.61
CA PHE A 77 -5.38 5.21 -0.63
C PHE A 77 -6.39 4.51 -1.52
N GLU A 78 -6.38 4.82 -2.81
CA GLU A 78 -7.00 3.94 -3.80
C GLU A 78 -6.13 2.69 -3.94
N ALA A 79 -6.76 1.52 -3.86
CA ALA A 79 -6.15 0.22 -4.05
C ALA A 79 -7.03 -0.64 -4.97
N PRO A 80 -6.46 -1.62 -5.69
CA PRO A 80 -7.25 -2.55 -6.49
C PRO A 80 -8.04 -3.50 -5.58
N ALA A 81 -9.31 -3.70 -5.91
CA ALA A 81 -10.22 -4.58 -5.21
C ALA A 81 -9.73 -6.03 -5.21
N PRO A 82 -9.84 -6.75 -4.07
CA PRO A 82 -9.48 -8.16 -4.01
C PRO A 82 -10.45 -9.02 -4.84
N SER A 83 -10.06 -10.25 -5.13
CA SER A 83 -10.99 -11.27 -5.61
C SER A 83 -12.15 -11.45 -4.62
N GLY A 84 -13.39 -11.53 -5.12
CA GLY A 84 -14.58 -11.68 -4.26
C GLY A 84 -15.07 -10.37 -3.63
N VAL A 85 -14.73 -9.20 -4.20
CA VAL A 85 -15.12 -7.87 -3.70
C VAL A 85 -16.62 -7.70 -3.41
N LEU A 86 -17.49 -8.43 -4.12
CA LEU A 86 -18.94 -8.38 -3.88
C LEU A 86 -19.37 -8.86 -2.48
N ASN A 87 -18.49 -9.60 -1.78
CA ASN A 87 -18.72 -10.10 -0.43
C ASN A 87 -17.91 -9.33 0.62
N VAL A 88 -17.34 -8.18 0.25
CA VAL A 88 -16.49 -7.38 1.12
C VAL A 88 -17.30 -6.24 1.69
N ASP A 89 -17.35 -6.14 3.01
CA ASP A 89 -17.99 -5.03 3.70
C ASP A 89 -17.00 -3.88 3.96
N VAL A 90 -17.55 -2.66 4.10
CA VAL A 90 -16.79 -1.54 4.67
C VAL A 90 -16.33 -1.91 6.09
N GLY A 91 -15.08 -1.63 6.41
CA GLY A 91 -14.42 -2.05 7.64
C GLY A 91 -13.74 -3.42 7.57
N ALA A 92 -13.95 -4.19 6.49
CA ALA A 92 -13.23 -5.45 6.29
C ALA A 92 -11.72 -5.24 6.31
N LYS A 93 -11.01 -6.16 6.96
CA LYS A 93 -9.56 -6.15 7.04
C LYS A 93 -8.95 -6.82 5.81
N LEU A 94 -7.87 -6.22 5.32
CA LEU A 94 -7.11 -6.68 4.17
C LEU A 94 -5.68 -6.99 4.59
N VAL A 95 -5.05 -7.93 3.89
CA VAL A 95 -3.60 -8.20 3.93
C VAL A 95 -3.01 -8.03 2.53
N LEU A 96 -1.69 -7.90 2.43
CA LEU A 96 -1.04 -7.81 1.13
C LEU A 96 -1.04 -9.17 0.41
N ALA A 97 -1.12 -9.16 -0.90
CA ALA A 97 -0.92 -10.36 -1.71
C ALA A 97 0.58 -10.57 -1.97
N LEU A 98 1.13 -11.74 -1.55
CA LEU A 98 2.55 -12.11 -1.61
C LEU A 98 3.23 -11.82 -2.96
N SER A 99 2.51 -12.02 -4.05
CA SER A 99 3.11 -12.05 -5.39
C SER A 99 3.33 -10.69 -6.01
N SER A 100 2.88 -9.60 -5.38
CA SER A 100 2.91 -8.31 -6.06
C SER A 100 3.19 -7.08 -5.21
N GLY A 101 2.90 -7.04 -3.89
CA GLY A 101 3.00 -5.77 -3.14
C GLY A 101 2.14 -4.63 -3.71
N PHE A 102 1.28 -4.95 -4.69
CA PHE A 102 0.42 -4.06 -5.49
C PHE A 102 -1.05 -4.38 -5.34
N ALA A 103 -1.35 -5.54 -4.78
CA ALA A 103 -2.68 -6.07 -4.59
C ALA A 103 -2.89 -6.44 -3.12
N VAL A 104 -4.14 -6.31 -2.72
CA VAL A 104 -4.65 -6.72 -1.42
C VAL A 104 -5.51 -7.96 -1.59
N LYS A 105 -5.60 -8.76 -0.54
CA LYS A 105 -6.60 -9.83 -0.39
C LYS A 105 -7.28 -9.66 0.95
N LEU A 106 -8.43 -10.31 1.13
CA LEU A 106 -9.09 -10.34 2.43
C LEU A 106 -8.17 -11.01 3.46
N ALA A 107 -8.11 -10.42 4.66
CA ALA A 107 -7.45 -11.05 5.79
C ALA A 107 -8.25 -12.29 6.19
N ASN A 108 -7.56 -13.39 6.50
CA ASN A 108 -8.22 -14.48 7.22
C ASN A 108 -8.41 -14.04 8.69
N ASN A 109 -9.32 -14.69 9.42
CA ASN A 109 -9.68 -14.31 10.79
C ASN A 109 -8.50 -14.26 11.78
N THR A 110 -7.38 -14.90 11.45
CA THR A 110 -6.14 -14.93 12.24
C THR A 110 -5.15 -13.83 11.90
N ASP A 111 -5.31 -13.21 10.72
CA ASP A 111 -4.37 -12.23 10.21
C ASP A 111 -4.83 -10.86 10.70
N GLY A 112 -4.03 -10.19 11.54
CA GLY A 112 -4.39 -8.90 12.16
C GLY A 112 -4.82 -7.79 11.18
N GLY A 113 -4.61 -7.98 9.87
CA GLY A 113 -4.86 -7.04 8.79
C GLY A 113 -3.80 -5.96 8.73
N VAL A 114 -3.48 -5.48 7.52
CA VAL A 114 -2.59 -4.33 7.30
C VAL A 114 -3.35 -3.10 6.83
N ALA A 115 -4.57 -3.27 6.33
CA ALA A 115 -5.46 -2.18 5.93
C ALA A 115 -6.93 -2.52 6.20
N THR A 116 -7.77 -1.49 6.26
CA THR A 116 -9.22 -1.61 6.34
C THR A 116 -9.88 -0.97 5.11
N VAL A 117 -10.90 -1.61 4.57
CA VAL A 117 -11.76 -1.03 3.53
C VAL A 117 -12.51 0.16 4.11
N PHE A 118 -12.34 1.33 3.49
CA PHE A 118 -13.04 2.55 3.88
C PHE A 118 -14.28 2.80 3.00
N ASP A 119 -14.14 2.59 1.69
CA ASP A 119 -15.22 2.76 0.72
C ASP A 119 -14.98 1.80 -0.46
N LEU A 120 -16.04 1.07 -0.86
CA LEU A 120 -15.97 0.15 -2.00
C LEU A 120 -16.03 0.87 -3.35
N GLN A 121 -16.38 2.15 -3.41
CA GLN A 121 -16.55 2.93 -4.64
C GLN A 121 -17.40 2.22 -5.73
N ASN A 122 -18.38 1.40 -5.32
CA ASN A 122 -19.17 0.54 -6.21
C ASN A 122 -18.36 -0.51 -6.99
N ALA A 123 -17.21 -0.95 -6.48
CA ALA A 123 -16.42 -2.04 -7.04
C ALA A 123 -17.26 -3.32 -7.19
N LYS A 124 -17.20 -3.95 -8.38
CA LYS A 124 -17.98 -5.14 -8.73
C LYS A 124 -17.12 -6.36 -9.03
N LYS A 125 -15.84 -6.15 -9.32
CA LYS A 125 -14.89 -7.23 -9.62
C LYS A 125 -13.50 -6.91 -9.08
N SER A 126 -12.65 -7.92 -9.05
CA SER A 126 -11.24 -7.73 -8.70
C SER A 126 -10.57 -6.72 -9.64
N GLY A 127 -9.73 -5.86 -9.07
CA GLY A 127 -9.00 -4.83 -9.81
C GLY A 127 -9.73 -3.49 -9.93
N ASP A 128 -11.04 -3.42 -9.64
CA ASP A 128 -11.75 -2.14 -9.52
C ASP A 128 -11.17 -1.31 -8.36
N GLY A 129 -11.30 0.02 -8.40
CA GLY A 129 -10.79 0.88 -7.34
C GLY A 129 -11.61 0.78 -6.06
N ILE A 130 -10.94 0.64 -4.91
CA ILE A 130 -11.52 0.80 -3.57
C ILE A 130 -10.68 1.77 -2.74
N LEU A 131 -11.26 2.45 -1.76
CA LEU A 131 -10.51 3.22 -0.78
C LEU A 131 -10.17 2.36 0.42
N VAL A 132 -8.90 2.35 0.78
CA VAL A 132 -8.38 1.67 1.96
C VAL A 132 -7.65 2.65 2.87
N ARG A 133 -7.66 2.35 4.15
CA ARG A 133 -6.83 3.02 5.16
C ARG A 133 -5.90 1.98 5.76
N PHE A 134 -4.59 2.25 5.77
CA PHE A 134 -3.64 1.37 6.45
C PHE A 134 -3.86 1.43 7.95
N ILE A 135 -3.77 0.27 8.60
CA ILE A 135 -3.75 0.15 10.05
C ILE A 135 -2.35 0.59 10.45
N LYS A 136 -2.23 1.64 11.25
CA LYS A 136 -0.97 2.20 11.77
C LYS A 136 -1.14 2.46 13.25
#